data_AF-A0A9Q3BVI6-F1
#
_entry.id   AF-A0A9Q3BVI6-F1
#
_cell.length_a   1.000
_cell.length_b   1.000
_cell.length_c   1.000
_cell.angle_alpha   90.00
_cell.angle_beta   90.00
_cell.angle_gamma   90.00
#
_symmetry.space_group_name_H-M   'P 1'
#
loop_
_entity.id
_entity.type
_entity.pdbx_description
1 polymer ?
#
loop_
_entity_poly.entity_id
_entity_poly.type
_entity_poly.pdbx_seq_one_letter_code
_entity_poly.pdbx_strand_id
1 'polypeptide(L)'
;MLRKNRPAFAIGEDQLCKMKGHDLELYLDVETPYPPMLRRSPYRASLETRKEIEKHINGHLDMDVIRKIGHHEIVEITSQS
;
A
#
# COMPACT_ATOMS: atom_id res chain seq x y z
N MET A 1 27.07 19.62 -5.29
CA MET A 1 25.72 19.26 -5.77
C MET A 1 24.98 18.32 -4.83
N LEU A 2 25.53 17.14 -4.49
CA LEU A 2 24.86 16.12 -3.66
C LEU A 2 24.32 16.59 -2.30
N ARG A 3 25.01 17.50 -1.58
CA ARG A 3 24.55 18.01 -0.28
C ARG A 3 23.33 18.95 -0.36
N LYS A 4 23.20 19.73 -1.43
CA LYS A 4 22.11 20.73 -1.57
C LYS A 4 20.80 20.09 -2.00
N ASN A 5 20.87 19.02 -2.80
CA ASN A 5 19.70 18.33 -3.33
C ASN A 5 19.42 17.01 -2.60
N ARG A 6 19.99 16.81 -1.41
CA ARG A 6 19.80 15.58 -0.61
C ARG A 6 18.34 15.12 -0.49
N PRO A 7 17.33 15.99 -0.24
CA PRO A 7 15.93 15.54 -0.14
C PRO A 7 15.31 15.12 -1.48
N ALA A 8 15.96 15.38 -2.62
CA ALA A 8 15.52 14.90 -3.92
C ALA A 8 15.95 13.44 -4.20
N PHE A 9 16.78 12.85 -3.33
CA PHE A 9 17.22 11.47 -3.44
C PHE A 9 16.52 10.63 -2.37
N ALA A 10 16.02 9.46 -2.74
CA ALA A 10 15.46 8.49 -1.80
C ALA A 10 16.59 7.82 -0.98
N ILE A 11 17.13 8.53 0.01
CA ILE A 11 18.25 8.08 0.85
C ILE A 11 17.78 8.00 2.31
N GLY A 12 17.85 6.81 2.91
CA GLY A 12 17.57 6.62 4.33
C GLY A 12 16.11 6.29 4.63
N GLU A 13 15.60 6.77 5.77
CA GLU A 13 14.26 6.50 6.32
C GLU A 13 13.25 7.61 6.01
N ASP A 14 13.53 8.47 5.02
CA ASP A 14 12.63 9.54 4.64
C ASP A 14 11.29 8.95 4.18
N GLN A 15 10.18 9.53 4.66
CA GLN A 15 8.83 9.10 4.29
C GLN A 15 8.66 9.14 2.77
N LEU A 16 8.42 7.96 2.19
CA LEU A 16 8.01 7.82 0.80
C LEU A 16 6.63 8.47 0.63
N CYS A 17 6.37 9.05 -0.54
CA CYS A 17 5.06 9.63 -0.88
C CYS A 17 4.60 10.84 -0.04
N LYS A 18 5.50 11.75 0.37
CA LYS A 18 5.13 13.04 0.99
C LYS A 18 4.45 14.05 0.05
N MET A 19 4.01 13.61 -1.14
CA MET A 19 3.35 14.47 -2.13
C MET A 19 1.88 14.65 -1.72
N LYS A 20 1.48 15.91 -1.48
CA LYS A 20 0.09 16.26 -1.14
C LYS A 20 -0.71 16.57 -2.41
N GLY A 21 -2.00 16.22 -2.44
CA GLY A 21 -2.93 16.62 -3.50
C GLY A 21 -2.93 15.76 -4.76
N HIS A 22 -2.36 14.54 -4.70
CA HIS A 22 -2.39 13.55 -5.77
C HIS A 22 -3.22 12.33 -5.40
N ASP A 23 -4.28 12.54 -4.62
CA ASP A 23 -5.20 11.49 -4.23
C ASP A 23 -5.98 10.97 -5.44
N LEU A 24 -6.15 9.64 -5.50
CA LEU A 24 -6.86 8.96 -6.57
C LEU A 24 -8.19 8.44 -6.05
N GLU A 25 -9.28 8.89 -6.66
CA GLU A 25 -10.59 8.27 -6.50
C GLU A 25 -10.78 7.20 -7.57
N LEU A 26 -10.97 5.96 -7.14
CA LEU A 26 -11.18 4.81 -8.02
C LEU A 26 -12.60 4.28 -7.79
N TYR A 27 -13.35 4.17 -8.88
CA TYR A 27 -14.71 3.63 -8.88
C TYR A 27 -14.72 2.31 -9.65
N LEU A 28 -15.48 1.34 -9.16
CA LEU A 28 -15.75 0.11 -9.90
C LEU A 28 -16.94 0.34 -10.84
N ASP A 29 -16.78 -0.02 -12.10
CA ASP A 29 -17.88 0.02 -13.09
C ASP A 29 -18.93 -1.10 -12.89
N VAL A 30 -18.81 -1.87 -11.81
CA VAL A 30 -19.65 -3.03 -11.50
C VAL A 30 -20.18 -2.96 -10.06
N GLU A 31 -21.45 -3.29 -9.91
CA GLU A 31 -22.12 -3.36 -8.61
C GLU A 31 -22.02 -4.76 -7.99
N THR A 32 -22.33 -4.86 -6.69
CA THR A 32 -22.39 -6.16 -6.02
C THR A 32 -23.49 -7.05 -6.59
N PRO A 33 -23.29 -8.37 -6.73
CA PRO A 33 -22.13 -9.12 -6.25
C PRO A 33 -20.91 -9.00 -7.16
N TYR A 34 -19.76 -8.68 -6.55
CA TYR A 34 -18.49 -8.56 -7.28
C TYR A 34 -18.11 -9.87 -8.00
N PRO A 35 -17.44 -9.78 -9.16
CA PRO A 35 -16.98 -10.94 -9.92
C PRO A 35 -16.23 -11.96 -9.05
N PRO A 36 -16.46 -13.28 -9.22
CA PRO A 36 -15.77 -14.31 -8.43
C PRO A 36 -14.24 -14.22 -8.47
N MET A 37 -13.68 -13.63 -9.54
CA MET A 37 -12.25 -13.38 -9.69
C MET A 37 -11.67 -12.48 -8.59
N LEU A 38 -12.46 -11.54 -8.05
CA LEU A 38 -12.04 -10.66 -6.95
C LEU A 38 -12.12 -11.35 -5.58
N ARG A 39 -12.77 -12.51 -5.48
CA ARG A 39 -12.92 -13.28 -4.23
C ARG A 39 -11.96 -14.46 -4.13
N ARG A 40 -10.93 -14.51 -4.98
CA ARG A 40 -9.98 -15.61 -4.99
C ARG A 40 -9.12 -15.57 -3.73
N SER A 41 -9.02 -16.71 -3.04
CA SER A 41 -8.07 -16.87 -1.95
C SER A 41 -6.64 -16.61 -2.47
N PRO A 42 -5.78 -15.98 -1.66
CA PRO A 42 -4.39 -15.77 -2.04
C PRO A 42 -3.70 -17.11 -2.30
N TYR A 43 -2.83 -17.13 -3.30
CA TYR A 43 -2.07 -18.33 -3.62
C TYR A 43 -1.13 -18.71 -2.48
N ARG A 44 -0.90 -20.02 -2.28
CA ARG A 44 -0.01 -20.49 -1.21
C ARG A 44 1.45 -20.26 -1.60
N ALA A 45 2.11 -19.33 -0.90
CA ALA A 45 3.56 -19.17 -0.96
C ALA A 45 4.29 -20.24 -0.13
N SER A 46 5.54 -20.53 -0.51
CA SER A 46 6.45 -21.40 0.27
C SER A 46 6.78 -20.77 1.63
N LEU A 47 7.26 -21.57 2.59
CA LEU A 47 7.64 -21.07 3.92
C LEU A 47 8.76 -20.03 3.85
N GLU A 48 9.77 -20.27 3.01
CA GLU A 48 10.89 -19.35 2.82
C GLU A 48 10.40 -18.03 2.19
N THR A 49 9.61 -18.14 1.13
CA THR A 49 9.02 -16.98 0.44
C THR A 49 8.15 -16.15 1.39
N ARG A 50 7.36 -16.79 2.27
CA ARG A 50 6.54 -16.07 3.25
C ARG A 50 7.38 -15.23 4.22
N LYS A 51 8.48 -15.77 4.73
CA LYS A 51 9.36 -15.05 5.68
C LYS A 51 9.95 -13.79 5.06
N GLU A 52 10.44 -13.90 3.82
CA GLU A 52 11.00 -12.74 3.13
C GLU A 52 9.93 -11.70 2.79
N ILE A 53 8.75 -12.13 2.33
CA ILE A 53 7.62 -11.23 2.09
C ILE A 53 7.20 -10.52 3.39
N GLU A 54 7.12 -11.24 4.51
CA GLU A 54 6.71 -10.68 5.81
C GLU A 54 7.66 -9.56 6.27
N LYS A 55 8.98 -9.72 6.05
CA LYS A 55 9.96 -8.66 6.33
C LYS A 55 9.66 -7.39 5.53
N HIS A 56 9.31 -7.52 4.25
CA HIS A 56 8.96 -6.37 3.41
C HIS A 56 7.63 -5.74 3.80
N ILE A 57 6.61 -6.56 4.13
CA ILE A 57 5.31 -6.08 4.61
C ILE A 57 5.49 -5.23 5.87
N ASN A 58 6.30 -5.69 6.83
CA ASN A 58 6.56 -4.94 8.06
C ASN A 58 7.22 -3.58 7.76
N GLY A 59 8.23 -3.55 6.87
CA GLY A 59 8.82 -2.28 6.45
C GLY A 59 7.81 -1.33 5.78
N HIS A 60 6.88 -1.84 4.99
CA HIS A 60 5.83 -1.02 4.38
C HIS A 60 4.78 -0.53 5.37
N LEU A 61 4.49 -1.29 6.43
CA LEU A 61 3.64 -0.86 7.54
C LEU A 61 4.31 0.28 8.31
N ASP A 62 5.61 0.16 8.62
CA ASP A 62 6.37 1.18 9.35
C ASP A 62 6.48 2.50 8.57
N MET A 63 6.53 2.43 7.24
CA MET A 63 6.52 3.58 6.34
C MET A 63 5.12 4.16 6.07
N ASP A 64 4.06 3.59 6.66
CA ASP A 64 2.66 3.95 6.42
C ASP A 64 2.25 3.91 4.94
N VAL A 65 2.90 3.04 4.15
CA VAL A 65 2.59 2.81 2.73
C VAL A 65 1.42 1.85 2.58
N ILE A 66 1.29 0.90 3.49
CA ILE A 66 0.16 -0.04 3.57
C ILE A 66 -0.39 -0.04 4.99
N ARG A 67 -1.68 -0.34 5.14
CA ARG A 67 -2.33 -0.51 6.44
C ARG A 67 -3.20 -1.77 6.47
N LYS A 68 -3.47 -2.29 7.66
CA LYS A 68 -4.39 -3.41 7.84
C LYS A 68 -5.84 -2.93 7.72
N ILE A 69 -6.62 -3.64 6.90
CA ILE A 69 -8.06 -3.40 6.69
C ILE A 69 -8.86 -4.56 7.28
N GLY A 70 -9.99 -4.26 7.93
CA GLY A 70 -10.94 -5.28 8.39
C GLY A 70 -11.66 -5.98 7.22
N HIS A 71 -12.06 -7.25 7.38
CA HIS A 71 -12.71 -8.03 6.31
C HIS A 71 -14.03 -7.42 5.78
N HIS A 72 -14.68 -6.57 6.59
CA HIS A 72 -15.93 -5.87 6.25
C HIS A 72 -15.81 -4.36 6.38
N GLU A 73 -14.59 -3.83 6.49
CA GLU A 73 -14.37 -2.38 6.54
C GLU A 73 -14.64 -1.81 5.14
N ILE A 74 -15.70 -0.99 5.03
CA ILE A 74 -15.94 -0.18 3.84
C ILE A 74 -14.90 0.94 3.89
N VAL A 75 -13.90 0.86 3.02
CA VAL A 75 -12.88 1.90 2.91
C VAL A 75 -13.37 2.91 1.89
N GLU A 76 -14.00 3.99 2.35
CA GLU A 76 -14.03 5.23 1.57
C GLU A 76 -12.59 5.75 1.54
N ILE A 77 -11.95 5.67 0.37
CA ILE A 77 -10.59 6.19 0.17
C ILE A 77 -10.70 7.71 0.18
N THR A 78 -10.71 8.28 1.39
CA THR A 78 -10.64 9.72 1.62
C THR A 78 -9.39 9.95 2.46
N SER A 79 -8.30 10.29 1.78
CA SER A 79 -7.06 10.66 2.46
C SER A 79 -7.22 12.09 2.99
N GLN A 80 -6.82 12.30 4.25
CA GLN A 80 -7.03 13.55 4.99
C GLN A 80 -6.33 14.76 4.33
N SER A 81 -7.01 15.91 4.39
CA SER A 81 -6.59 17.24 3.93
C SER A 81 -5.32 17.78 4.62
#